data_AF-A0A151J6Q6-F1
#
_entry.id   AF-A0A151J6Q6-F1
#
_cell.length_a   1.000
_cell.length_b   1.000
_cell.length_c   1.000
_cell.angle_alpha   90.00
_cell.angle_beta   90.00
_cell.angle_gamma   90.00
#
_symmetry.space_group_name_H-M   'P 1'
#
loop_
_entity.id
_entity.type
_entity.pdbx_description
1 polymer ?
#
loop_
_entity_poly.entity_id
_entity_poly.type
_entity_poly.pdbx_seq_one_letter_code
_entity_poly.pdbx_strand_id
1 'polypeptide(L)'
;MDRININEIVDINLSSEDEEIQIRVPKRYIRDGENPFEFYNEWEFKKRFRFAKNSIMFSILPLIEEGLSKVNNRGLPIAPVFQLLISLRFYATANFQAVVGPRTEFLDIVPEWPGSEHDSRIFQNSRIYMRYRQRELDGILVGDSGYPSLPFLLTPINNPTSDKEERFDIHII
;
A
#
# COMPACT_ATOMS: atom_id res chain seq x y z
N MET A 1 16.43 9.89 -42.04
CA MET A 1 15.20 10.70 -41.96
C MET A 1 14.15 9.78 -41.35
N ASP A 2 13.53 10.08 -40.22
CA ASP A 2 12.83 11.33 -39.92
C ASP A 2 13.19 11.96 -38.57
N ARG A 3 12.93 13.27 -38.52
CA ARG A 3 13.47 14.26 -37.60
C ARG A 3 12.62 14.31 -36.32
N ILE A 4 13.29 14.27 -35.17
CA ILE A 4 12.69 14.71 -33.91
C ILE A 4 12.36 16.20 -34.07
N ASN A 5 11.08 16.53 -34.03
CA ASN A 5 10.59 17.91 -34.16
C ASN A 5 10.82 18.64 -32.83
N ILE A 6 11.78 19.56 -32.85
CA ILE A 6 12.30 20.35 -31.72
C ILE A 6 11.49 21.63 -31.43
N ASN A 7 10.25 21.74 -31.93
CA ASN A 7 9.51 23.01 -31.96
C ASN A 7 8.38 23.19 -30.92
N GLU A 8 8.43 22.55 -29.76
CA GLU A 8 7.59 22.96 -28.60
C GLU A 8 8.44 23.29 -27.37
N ILE A 9 9.57 23.94 -27.61
CA ILE A 9 10.29 24.72 -26.62
C ILE A 9 10.10 26.17 -27.03
N VAL A 10 9.21 26.92 -26.38
CA VAL A 10 9.44 28.28 -25.84
C VAL A 10 8.21 28.66 -25.00
N ASP A 11 8.41 28.87 -23.70
CA ASP A 11 7.87 30.04 -23.00
C ASP A 11 8.89 30.38 -21.90
N ILE A 12 9.99 31.00 -22.33
CA ILE A 12 11.04 31.50 -21.46
C ILE A 12 10.73 32.96 -21.16
N ASN A 13 10.15 33.24 -20.00
CA ASN A 13 10.23 34.59 -19.43
C ASN A 13 11.62 34.76 -18.81
N LEU A 14 12.54 35.35 -19.59
CA LEU A 14 13.83 35.85 -19.12
C LEU A 14 13.60 37.23 -18.48
N SER A 15 13.32 37.25 -17.18
CA SER A 15 13.60 38.43 -16.34
C SER A 15 14.64 38.03 -15.30
N SER A 16 15.80 38.67 -15.39
CA SER A 16 17.00 38.45 -14.60
C SER A 16 16.79 38.81 -13.13
N GLU A 17 16.93 37.82 -12.24
CA GLU A 17 17.69 37.80 -10.97
C GLU A 17 17.36 36.52 -10.18
N ASP A 18 18.37 35.66 -10.00
CA ASP A 18 18.52 34.55 -9.03
C ASP A 18 17.25 33.91 -8.40
N GLU A 19 16.42 33.22 -9.18
CA GLU A 19 15.39 32.33 -8.62
C GLU A 19 15.46 30.92 -9.25
N GLU A 20 15.63 29.94 -8.36
CA GLU A 20 15.60 28.50 -8.59
C GLU A 20 14.43 28.11 -9.52
N ILE A 21 14.73 27.53 -10.68
CA ILE A 21 13.72 27.12 -11.67
C ILE A 21 12.83 26.03 -11.06
N GLN A 22 11.69 26.42 -10.49
CA GLN A 22 10.65 25.47 -10.10
C GLN A 22 10.02 24.88 -11.37
N ILE A 23 10.52 23.73 -11.81
CA ILE A 23 9.88 22.92 -12.84
C ILE A 23 8.52 22.47 -12.30
N ARG A 24 7.47 23.22 -12.65
CA ARG A 24 6.09 22.87 -12.30
C ARG A 24 5.65 21.75 -13.24
N VAL A 25 5.85 20.50 -12.81
CA VAL A 25 5.37 19.33 -13.55
C VAL A 25 3.87 19.51 -13.82
N PRO A 26 3.40 19.38 -15.07
CA PRO A 26 1.99 19.53 -15.40
C PRO A 26 1.15 18.57 -14.55
N LYS A 27 0.13 19.10 -13.88
CA LYS A 27 -0.83 18.28 -13.14
C LYS A 27 -1.57 17.38 -14.13
N ARG A 28 -1.22 16.10 -14.19
CA ARG A 28 -2.02 15.08 -14.90
C ARG A 28 -3.31 14.84 -14.12
N TYR A 29 -4.42 15.32 -14.65
CA TYR A 29 -5.75 14.96 -14.18
C TYR A 29 -6.13 13.61 -14.80
N ILE A 30 -5.74 12.51 -14.15
CA ILE A 30 -6.33 11.20 -14.47
C ILE A 30 -7.72 11.21 -13.84
N ARG A 31 -8.71 11.68 -14.61
CA ARG A 31 -10.13 11.62 -14.25
C ARG A 31 -10.73 10.43 -14.96
N ASP A 32 -10.60 9.25 -14.37
CA ASP A 32 -11.52 8.16 -14.66
C ASP A 32 -12.81 8.47 -13.88
N GLY A 33 -13.65 9.32 -14.48
CA GLY A 33 -14.78 10.01 -13.86
C GLY A 33 -16.07 9.21 -13.80
N GLU A 34 -16.01 7.89 -13.63
CA GLU A 34 -17.21 7.05 -13.51
C GLU A 34 -17.57 6.86 -12.03
N ASN A 35 -18.83 7.13 -11.68
CA ASN A 35 -19.35 6.91 -10.33
C ASN A 35 -19.26 5.40 -10.00
N PRO A 36 -18.44 4.94 -9.02
CA PRO A 36 -18.27 3.53 -8.73
C PRO A 36 -19.56 2.82 -8.27
N PHE A 37 -20.52 3.57 -7.73
CA PHE A 37 -21.82 3.03 -7.34
C PHE A 37 -22.72 2.73 -8.54
N GLU A 38 -22.50 3.37 -9.68
CA GLU A 38 -23.28 3.15 -10.91
C GLU A 38 -22.54 2.19 -11.85
N PHE A 39 -21.23 2.34 -11.97
CA PHE A 39 -20.41 1.56 -12.89
C PHE A 39 -20.33 0.07 -12.53
N TYR A 40 -20.06 -0.24 -11.27
CA TYR A 40 -19.93 -1.63 -10.82
C TYR A 40 -21.28 -2.22 -10.42
N ASN A 41 -21.55 -3.47 -10.74
CA ASN A 41 -22.64 -4.20 -10.09
C ASN A 41 -22.29 -4.53 -8.62
N GLU A 42 -23.25 -5.01 -7.83
CA GLU A 42 -23.04 -5.27 -6.38
C GLU A 42 -21.90 -6.26 -6.11
N TRP A 43 -21.77 -7.30 -6.94
CA TRP A 43 -20.73 -8.31 -6.79
C TRP A 43 -19.34 -7.74 -7.10
N GLU A 44 -19.20 -7.00 -8.21
CA GLU A 44 -17.94 -6.35 -8.59
C GLU A 44 -17.52 -5.32 -7.55
N PHE A 45 -18.47 -4.51 -7.08
CA PHE A 45 -18.25 -3.51 -6.05
C PHE A 45 -17.75 -4.17 -4.75
N LYS A 46 -18.45 -5.20 -4.27
CA LYS A 46 -18.06 -5.94 -3.07
C LYS A 46 -16.70 -6.62 -3.24
N LYS A 47 -16.39 -7.16 -4.41
CA LYS A 47 -15.05 -7.72 -4.69
C LYS A 47 -13.96 -6.64 -4.59
N ARG A 48 -14.26 -5.43 -5.04
CA ARG A 48 -13.28 -4.33 -5.17
C ARG A 48 -13.04 -3.55 -3.87
N PHE A 49 -14.09 -3.33 -3.09
CA PHE A 49 -14.07 -2.53 -1.86
C PHE A 49 -14.31 -3.36 -0.58
N ARG A 50 -14.54 -4.67 -0.70
CA ARG A 50 -14.81 -5.63 0.39
C ARG A 50 -16.13 -5.42 1.16
N PHE A 51 -16.88 -4.39 0.84
CA PHE A 51 -18.18 -4.06 1.43
C PHE A 51 -19.28 -3.92 0.37
N ALA A 52 -20.53 -4.18 0.78
CA ALA A 52 -21.71 -3.91 -0.04
C ALA A 52 -21.95 -2.39 -0.16
N LYS A 53 -22.57 -1.96 -1.26
CA LYS A 53 -22.87 -0.53 -1.51
C LYS A 53 -23.71 0.06 -0.37
N ASN A 54 -24.74 -0.67 0.05
CA ASN A 54 -25.63 -0.25 1.14
C ASN A 54 -24.90 -0.14 2.48
N SER A 55 -23.97 -1.04 2.79
CA SER A 55 -23.19 -0.96 4.03
C SER A 55 -22.30 0.28 4.06
N ILE A 56 -21.69 0.64 2.93
CA ILE A 56 -20.90 1.86 2.82
C ILE A 56 -21.78 3.09 3.02
N MET A 57 -22.89 3.18 2.29
CA MET A 57 -23.74 4.38 2.29
C MET A 57 -24.53 4.59 3.59
N PHE A 58 -25.09 3.52 4.17
CA PHE A 58 -26.04 3.62 5.27
C PHE A 58 -25.47 3.24 6.63
N SER A 59 -24.26 2.67 6.70
CA SER A 59 -23.66 2.22 7.96
C SER A 59 -22.30 2.85 8.21
N ILE A 60 -21.39 2.82 7.24
CA ILE A 60 -20.00 3.26 7.45
C ILE A 60 -19.87 4.78 7.26
N LEU A 61 -20.31 5.30 6.12
CA LEU A 61 -20.16 6.72 5.77
C LEU A 61 -20.74 7.64 6.87
N PRO A 62 -21.96 7.42 7.40
CA PRO A 62 -22.53 8.31 8.42
C PRO A 62 -21.71 8.38 9.71
N LEU A 63 -20.91 7.35 10.03
CA LEU A 63 -20.09 7.30 11.25
C LEU A 63 -18.79 8.12 11.14
N ILE A 64 -18.32 8.38 9.93
CA ILE A 64 -17.00 8.98 9.68
C ILE A 64 -17.07 10.26 8.84
N GLU A 65 -18.21 10.57 8.23
CA GLU A 65 -18.41 11.68 7.31
C GLU A 65 -18.05 13.03 7.94
N GLU A 66 -18.40 13.24 9.21
CA GLU A 66 -18.05 14.44 9.97
C GLU A 66 -16.53 14.65 10.03
N GLY A 67 -15.76 13.58 10.27
CA GLY A 67 -14.29 13.63 10.33
C GLY A 67 -13.61 13.81 8.97
N LEU A 68 -14.29 13.41 7.88
CA LEU A 68 -13.79 13.48 6.50
C LEU A 68 -14.13 14.80 5.79
N SER A 69 -15.18 15.49 6.24
CA SER A 69 -15.66 16.75 5.66
C SER A 69 -14.78 17.93 6.09
N LYS A 70 -13.49 17.89 5.76
CA LYS A 70 -12.57 19.01 6.02
C LYS A 70 -12.56 19.96 4.83
N VAL A 71 -13.07 21.16 5.04
CA VAL A 71 -12.93 22.29 4.12
C VAL A 71 -11.46 22.67 4.07
N ASN A 72 -10.75 22.27 3.01
CA ASN A 72 -9.41 22.77 2.74
C ASN A 72 -9.46 23.72 1.53
N ASN A 73 -8.69 24.80 1.59
CA ASN A 73 -8.56 25.76 0.48
C ASN A 73 -7.65 25.23 -0.64
N ARG A 74 -7.42 23.92 -0.68
CA ARG A 74 -6.70 23.24 -1.75
C ARG A 74 -7.78 22.80 -2.73
N GLY A 75 -8.03 23.61 -3.76
CA GLY A 75 -9.19 23.48 -4.66
C GLY A 75 -9.54 22.04 -5.09
N LEU A 76 -10.85 21.82 -5.32
CA LEU A 76 -11.55 20.55 -5.59
C LEU A 76 -11.48 19.53 -4.43
N PRO A 77 -12.18 19.78 -3.31
CA PRO A 77 -12.28 18.81 -2.22
C PRO A 77 -12.92 17.50 -2.71
N ILE A 78 -12.28 16.37 -2.41
CA ILE A 78 -12.82 15.03 -2.70
C ILE A 78 -13.96 14.77 -1.72
N ALA A 79 -15.14 14.41 -2.23
CA ALA A 79 -16.29 14.12 -1.38
C ALA A 79 -15.98 13.00 -0.37
N PRO A 80 -16.48 13.05 0.89
CA PRO A 80 -16.22 12.06 1.93
C PRO A 80 -16.41 10.61 1.47
N VAL A 81 -17.45 10.34 0.68
CA VAL A 81 -17.71 9.02 0.11
C VAL A 81 -16.56 8.53 -0.78
N PHE A 82 -15.98 9.39 -1.60
CA PHE A 82 -14.84 9.01 -2.45
C PHE A 82 -13.56 8.87 -1.64
N GLN A 83 -13.35 9.68 -0.61
CA GLN A 83 -12.23 9.46 0.33
C GLN A 83 -12.33 8.07 0.97
N LEU A 84 -13.51 7.69 1.45
CA LEU A 84 -13.79 6.37 1.99
C LEU A 84 -13.54 5.26 0.95
N LEU A 85 -14.05 5.39 -0.29
CA LEU A 85 -13.82 4.39 -1.33
C LEU A 85 -12.34 4.25 -1.72
N ILE A 86 -11.59 5.35 -1.75
CA ILE A 86 -10.14 5.34 -2.00
C ILE A 86 -9.42 4.58 -0.88
N SER A 87 -9.74 4.88 0.38
CA SER A 87 -9.16 4.19 1.54
C SER A 87 -9.51 2.70 1.55
N LEU A 88 -10.78 2.35 1.31
CA LEU A 88 -11.20 0.95 1.23
C LEU A 88 -10.54 0.22 0.07
N ARG A 89 -10.36 0.90 -1.08
CA ARG A 89 -9.65 0.31 -2.21
C ARG A 89 -8.20 0.02 -1.84
N PHE A 90 -7.54 0.96 -1.16
CA PHE A 90 -6.19 0.75 -0.64
C PHE A 90 -6.15 -0.45 0.30
N TYR A 91 -6.99 -0.49 1.34
CA TYR A 91 -7.03 -1.62 2.28
C TYR A 91 -7.36 -2.97 1.63
N ALA A 92 -8.15 -2.97 0.56
CA ALA A 92 -8.52 -4.18 -0.15
C ALA A 92 -7.40 -4.78 -1.01
N THR A 93 -6.36 -4.00 -1.35
CA THR A 93 -5.31 -4.38 -2.31
C THR A 93 -3.88 -4.14 -1.83
N ALA A 94 -3.67 -3.36 -0.78
CA ALA A 94 -2.34 -3.11 -0.24
C ALA A 94 -1.73 -4.39 0.33
N ASN A 95 -0.40 -4.43 0.38
CA ASN A 95 0.33 -5.52 1.00
C ASN A 95 0.70 -5.11 2.44
N PHE A 96 0.42 -5.99 3.40
CA PHE A 96 0.57 -5.72 4.82
C PHE A 96 1.46 -6.78 5.44
N GLN A 97 2.56 -6.36 6.06
CA GLN A 97 3.25 -7.22 7.02
C GLN A 97 2.55 -7.10 8.37
N ALA A 98 2.24 -8.23 8.99
CA ALA A 98 1.84 -8.29 10.39
C ALA A 98 2.69 -9.33 11.12
N VAL A 99 3.21 -8.95 12.28
CA VAL A 99 3.93 -9.86 13.17
C VAL A 99 3.04 -10.15 14.37
N VAL A 100 2.78 -11.43 14.59
CA VAL A 100 1.91 -11.90 15.67
C VAL A 100 2.75 -12.69 16.67
N GLY A 101 2.59 -12.35 17.94
CA GLY A 101 3.25 -13.01 19.05
C GLY A 101 2.58 -14.33 19.44
N PRO A 102 3.21 -15.12 20.32
CA PRO A 102 2.73 -16.42 20.73
C PRO A 102 1.42 -16.38 21.54
N ARG A 103 0.99 -15.21 22.03
CA ARG A 103 -0.31 -15.02 22.70
C ARG A 103 -1.34 -14.39 21.76
N THR A 104 -1.15 -14.51 20.44
CA THR A 104 -2.03 -13.95 19.40
C THR A 104 -2.13 -12.43 19.41
N GLU A 105 -1.13 -11.74 19.98
CA GLU A 105 -1.03 -10.29 19.98
C GLU A 105 -0.31 -9.77 18.74
N PHE A 106 -0.75 -8.64 18.17
CA PHE A 106 0.03 -7.95 17.14
C PHE A 106 1.23 -7.26 17.78
N LEU A 107 2.43 -7.62 17.35
CA LEU A 107 3.70 -7.02 17.77
C LEU A 107 4.14 -5.90 16.81
N ASP A 108 3.82 -6.03 15.53
CA ASP A 108 4.13 -5.02 14.51
C ASP A 108 3.14 -5.15 13.34
N ILE A 109 2.83 -4.02 12.70
CA ILE A 109 2.04 -3.97 11.47
C ILE A 109 2.60 -2.86 10.57
N VAL A 110 2.84 -3.17 9.29
CA VAL A 110 3.36 -2.23 8.29
C VAL A 110 2.35 -2.08 7.15
N PRO A 111 1.51 -1.02 7.16
CA PRO A 111 0.46 -0.81 6.16
C PRO A 111 0.84 0.15 5.03
N GLU A 112 2.12 0.42 4.84
CA GLU A 112 2.59 1.56 4.02
C GLU A 112 2.79 1.24 2.54
N TRP A 113 2.65 -0.04 2.13
CA TRP A 113 3.09 -0.49 0.82
C TRP A 113 1.93 -0.84 -0.12
N PRO A 114 1.98 -0.41 -1.39
CA PRO A 114 1.03 -0.85 -2.40
C PRO A 114 1.15 -2.36 -2.65
N GLY A 115 0.07 -2.98 -3.13
CA GLY A 115 -0.05 -4.44 -3.28
C GLY A 115 0.96 -5.13 -4.21
N SER A 116 1.69 -4.37 -5.01
CA SER A 116 2.70 -4.90 -5.94
C SER A 116 4.07 -5.12 -5.29
N GLU A 117 4.23 -4.73 -4.03
CA GLU A 117 5.52 -4.80 -3.33
C GLU A 117 5.73 -6.17 -2.71
N HIS A 118 6.98 -6.64 -2.76
CA HIS A 118 7.36 -7.96 -2.25
C HIS A 118 7.48 -7.96 -0.72
N ASP A 119 7.03 -9.03 -0.09
CA ASP A 119 7.04 -9.22 1.37
C ASP A 119 8.44 -9.01 1.96
N SER A 120 9.47 -9.58 1.33
CA SER A 120 10.87 -9.37 1.70
C SER A 120 11.30 -7.90 1.75
N ARG A 121 10.82 -7.06 0.81
CA ARG A 121 11.13 -5.63 0.78
C ARG A 121 10.41 -4.90 1.90
N ILE A 122 9.14 -5.23 2.15
CA ILE A 122 8.36 -4.66 3.25
C ILE A 122 9.07 -4.96 4.58
N PHE A 123 9.51 -6.20 4.77
CA PHE A 123 10.23 -6.62 5.97
C PHE A 123 11.56 -5.91 6.16
N GLN A 124 12.40 -5.84 5.13
CA GLN A 124 13.68 -5.15 5.23
C GLN A 124 13.54 -3.65 5.58
N ASN A 125 12.41 -3.03 5.24
CA ASN A 125 12.11 -1.63 5.57
C ASN A 125 11.25 -1.48 6.84
N SER A 126 10.94 -2.58 7.53
CA SER A 126 10.13 -2.56 8.74
C SER A 126 10.95 -2.21 9.98
N ARG A 127 10.30 -1.62 10.98
CA ARG A 127 10.92 -1.34 12.28
C ARG A 127 11.38 -2.62 12.97
N ILE A 128 10.61 -3.72 12.85
CA ILE A 128 10.97 -4.98 13.51
C ILE A 128 12.27 -5.57 12.96
N TYR A 129 12.52 -5.48 11.65
CA TYR A 129 13.79 -5.90 11.05
C TYR A 129 14.97 -5.13 11.65
N MET A 130 14.85 -3.80 11.79
CA MET A 130 15.89 -2.97 12.38
C MET A 130 16.20 -3.38 13.83
N ARG A 131 15.17 -3.67 14.63
CA ARG A 131 15.35 -4.10 16.03
C ARG A 131 16.04 -5.46 16.15
N TYR A 132 15.70 -6.43 15.28
CA TYR A 132 16.43 -7.70 15.21
C TYR A 132 17.89 -7.52 14.77
N ARG A 133 18.14 -6.67 13.78
CA ARG A 133 19.51 -6.34 13.31
C ARG A 133 20.35 -5.69 14.40
N GLN A 134 19.73 -4.88 15.25
CA GLN A 134 20.38 -4.22 16.39
C GLN A 134 20.46 -5.11 17.65
N ARG A 135 19.97 -6.36 17.58
CA ARG A 135 19.91 -7.32 18.70
C ARG A 135 19.11 -6.79 19.90
N GLU A 136 18.08 -5.99 19.63
CA GLU A 136 17.15 -5.49 20.64
C GLU A 136 15.98 -6.44 20.90
N LEU A 137 15.81 -7.44 20.04
CA LEU A 137 14.77 -8.45 20.12
C LEU A 137 15.41 -9.83 20.12
N ASP A 138 14.96 -10.65 21.06
CA ASP A 138 15.26 -12.07 21.12
C ASP A 138 14.14 -12.89 20.48
N GLY A 139 14.47 -14.12 20.11
CA GLY A 139 13.55 -15.06 19.49
C GLY A 139 13.67 -15.12 17.97
N ILE A 140 12.80 -15.92 17.37
CA ILE A 140 12.84 -16.26 15.96
C ILE A 140 11.47 -15.94 15.36
N LEU A 141 11.46 -15.22 14.25
CA LEU A 141 10.29 -15.05 13.41
C LEU A 141 10.13 -16.27 12.51
N VAL A 142 8.89 -16.66 12.24
CA VAL A 142 8.55 -17.62 11.19
C VAL A 142 7.78 -16.85 10.12
N GLY A 143 8.29 -16.84 8.90
CA GLY A 143 7.66 -16.22 7.74
C GLY A 143 7.34 -17.27 6.67
N ASP A 144 6.53 -16.89 5.70
CA ASP A 144 6.32 -17.70 4.50
C ASP A 144 7.52 -17.66 3.54
N SER A 145 7.39 -18.33 2.39
CA SER A 145 8.43 -18.39 1.37
C SER A 145 8.68 -17.08 0.61
N GLY A 146 7.87 -16.05 0.82
CA GLY A 146 8.06 -14.69 0.30
C GLY A 146 9.15 -13.91 1.05
N TYR A 147 9.56 -14.40 2.22
CA TYR A 147 10.62 -13.81 3.02
C TYR A 147 11.99 -14.51 2.83
N PRO A 148 13.11 -13.80 3.08
CA PRO A 148 14.42 -14.41 3.07
C PRO A 148 14.65 -15.21 4.37
N SER A 149 15.38 -16.32 4.28
CA SER A 149 15.89 -17.00 5.47
C SER A 149 17.04 -16.19 6.09
N LEU A 150 16.87 -15.76 7.35
CA LEU A 150 17.85 -14.98 8.10
C LEU A 150 18.08 -15.63 9.49
N PRO A 151 19.13 -15.26 10.23
CA PRO A 151 19.39 -15.83 11.56
C PRO A 151 18.25 -15.68 12.57
N PHE A 152 17.35 -14.73 12.35
CA PHE A 152 16.18 -14.43 13.19
C PHE A 152 14.84 -14.58 12.43
N LEU A 153 14.86 -15.10 11.20
CA LEU A 153 13.66 -15.33 10.39
C LEU A 153 13.78 -16.68 9.66
N LEU A 154 13.01 -17.66 10.12
CA LEU A 154 12.90 -18.97 9.47
C LEU A 154 11.78 -18.92 8.43
N THR A 155 12.02 -19.57 7.30
CA THR A 155 11.05 -19.72 6.22
C THR A 155 11.01 -21.18 5.79
N PRO A 156 9.82 -21.74 5.48
CA PRO A 156 9.70 -23.11 4.99
C PRO A 156 10.53 -23.38 3.74
N ILE A 157 11.02 -24.61 3.60
CA ILE A 157 11.78 -25.03 2.43
C ILE A 157 10.81 -25.30 1.28
N ASN A 158 11.00 -24.60 0.17
CA ASN A 158 10.18 -24.85 -1.02
C ASN A 158 10.55 -26.21 -1.64
N ASN A 159 9.56 -27.09 -1.80
CA ASN A 159 9.69 -28.41 -2.43
C ASN A 159 10.75 -29.30 -1.74
N PRO A 160 10.52 -29.70 -0.48
CA PRO A 160 11.45 -30.54 0.26
C PRO A 160 11.67 -31.88 -0.45
N THR A 161 12.92 -32.32 -0.54
CA THR A 161 13.33 -33.55 -1.24
C THR A 161 13.90 -34.60 -0.30
N SER A 162 14.08 -34.25 0.98
CA SER A 162 14.59 -35.14 2.03
C SER A 162 13.67 -35.13 3.25
N ASP A 163 13.57 -36.28 3.93
CA ASP A 163 12.89 -36.44 5.22
C ASP A 163 13.31 -35.40 6.27
N LYS A 164 14.56 -34.91 6.18
CA LYS A 164 15.06 -33.85 7.09
C LYS A 164 14.43 -32.49 6.81
N GLU A 165 14.20 -32.18 5.55
CA GLU A 165 13.58 -30.92 5.11
C GLU A 165 12.09 -30.93 5.43
N GLU A 166 11.40 -32.04 5.15
CA GLU A 166 9.98 -32.21 5.56
C GLU A 166 9.82 -32.08 7.08
N ARG A 167 10.71 -32.70 7.85
CA ARG A 167 10.65 -32.65 9.32
C ARG A 167 10.97 -31.27 9.88
N PHE A 168 11.78 -30.47 9.17
CA PHE A 168 12.04 -29.08 9.52
C PHE A 168 10.77 -28.24 9.34
N ASP A 169 10.10 -28.33 8.20
CA ASP A 169 8.88 -27.57 7.92
C ASP A 169 7.75 -27.92 8.91
N ILE A 170 7.58 -29.20 9.26
CA ILE A 170 6.61 -29.63 10.29
C ILE A 170 6.88 -29.00 11.67
N HIS A 171 8.14 -28.69 12.00
CA HIS A 171 8.50 -28.15 13.32
C HIS A 171 8.32 -26.64 13.45
N ILE A 172 8.25 -25.91 12.34
CA ILE A 172 8.18 -24.44 12.36
C ILE A 172 6.78 -23.89 12.07
N ILE A 173 5.84 -24.72 11.59
CA ILE A 173 4.45 -24.35 11.25
C ILE A 173 3.49 -24.72 12.38
#